data_AF-A0A6N7FV86-F1
#
_entry.id   AF-A0A6N7FV86-F1
#
_cell.length_a   1.000
_cell.length_b   1.000
_cell.length_c   1.000
_cell.angle_alpha   90.00
_cell.angle_beta   90.00
_cell.angle_gamma   90.00
#
_symmetry.space_group_name_H-M   'P 1'
#
loop_
_entity.id
_entity.type
_entity.pdbx_description
1 polymer ?
#
loop_
_entity_poly.entity_id
_entity_poly.type
_entity_poly.pdbx_seq_one_letter_code
_entity_poly.pdbx_strand_id
1 'polypeptide(L)'
;MQTSEIELDDLNFWTRPMQERAAAFRSLREAPDLAFFHERSVAGEPKPTGFWAITRYADVIEVSRRPEDFCSGEGIGIPETRPEVAEYFNSMIAMDDPRHARLRRIVARGA
;
A
#
# COMPACT_ATOMS: atom_id res chain seq x y z
N MET A 1 -5.22 -22.21 -1.05
CA MET A 1 -4.84 -21.42 -2.24
C MET A 1 -3.35 -21.16 -2.15
N GLN A 2 -2.60 -21.42 -3.22
CA GLN A 2 -1.16 -21.13 -3.23
C GLN A 2 -0.96 -19.62 -3.31
N THR A 3 0.12 -19.09 -2.74
CA THR A 3 0.40 -17.64 -2.79
C THR A 3 0.62 -17.15 -4.21
N SER A 4 1.13 -18.00 -5.11
CA SER A 4 1.31 -17.73 -6.53
C SER A 4 0.02 -17.57 -7.34
N GLU A 5 -1.14 -17.96 -6.79
CA GLU A 5 -2.45 -17.85 -7.44
C GLU A 5 -3.19 -16.56 -7.03
N ILE A 6 -2.60 -15.77 -6.13
CA ILE A 6 -3.16 -14.52 -5.65
C ILE A 6 -2.73 -13.41 -6.60
N GLU A 7 -3.65 -12.53 -6.95
CA GLU A 7 -3.42 -11.42 -7.90
C GLU A 7 -3.94 -10.13 -7.25
N LEU A 8 -3.17 -9.57 -6.30
CA LEU A 8 -3.57 -8.34 -5.59
C LEU A 8 -3.55 -7.10 -6.50
N ASP A 9 -2.82 -7.19 -7.62
CA ASP A 9 -2.72 -6.21 -8.70
C ASP A 9 -3.93 -6.23 -9.67
N ASP A 10 -4.83 -7.21 -9.57
CA ASP A 10 -6.02 -7.31 -10.41
C ASP A 10 -7.27 -6.75 -9.70
N LEU A 11 -7.94 -5.77 -10.31
CA LEU A 11 -9.25 -5.29 -9.83
C LEU A 11 -10.30 -6.40 -9.75
N ASN A 12 -10.22 -7.43 -10.59
CA ASN A 12 -11.12 -8.59 -10.53
C ASN A 12 -10.94 -9.43 -9.26
N PHE A 13 -9.76 -9.42 -8.63
CA PHE A 13 -9.60 -10.04 -7.32
C PHE A 13 -10.48 -9.35 -6.28
N TRP A 14 -10.57 -8.03 -6.36
CA TRP A 14 -11.30 -7.20 -5.39
C TRP A 14 -12.82 -7.28 -5.52
N THR A 15 -13.35 -7.75 -6.65
CA THR A 15 -14.78 -8.04 -6.86
C THR A 15 -15.21 -9.41 -6.35
N ARG A 16 -14.26 -10.29 -5.97
CA ARG A 16 -14.55 -11.62 -5.45
C ARG A 16 -15.28 -11.57 -4.10
N PRO A 17 -16.06 -12.63 -3.76
CA PRO A 17 -16.69 -12.77 -2.44
C PRO A 17 -15.71 -12.55 -1.28
N MET A 18 -16.19 -11.98 -0.18
CA MET A 18 -15.35 -11.68 0.99
C MET A 18 -14.62 -12.91 1.53
N GLN A 19 -15.26 -14.08 1.48
CA GLN A 19 -14.70 -15.34 1.95
C GLN A 19 -13.49 -15.77 1.13
N GLU A 20 -13.54 -15.57 -0.19
CA GLU A 20 -12.43 -15.88 -1.10
C GLU A 20 -11.25 -14.94 -0.87
N ARG A 21 -11.51 -13.63 -0.74
CA ARG A 21 -10.48 -12.64 -0.39
C ARG A 21 -9.86 -12.94 0.97
N ALA A 22 -10.67 -13.28 1.97
CA ALA A 22 -10.19 -13.66 3.30
C ALA A 22 -9.33 -14.93 3.29
N ALA A 23 -9.69 -15.93 2.46
CA ALA A 23 -8.88 -17.12 2.25
C ALA A 23 -7.53 -16.78 1.61
N ALA A 24 -7.50 -15.84 0.64
CA ALA A 24 -6.26 -15.34 0.04
C ALA A 24 -5.34 -14.69 1.09
N PHE A 25 -5.87 -13.76 1.88
CA PHE A 25 -5.11 -13.11 2.93
C PHE A 25 -4.67 -14.08 4.03
N ARG A 26 -5.41 -15.17 4.26
CA ARG A 26 -4.98 -16.24 5.16
C ARG A 26 -3.74 -16.94 4.61
N SER A 27 -3.78 -17.37 3.35
CA SER A 27 -2.62 -17.99 2.68
C SER A 27 -1.38 -17.08 2.73
N LEU A 28 -1.53 -15.76 2.51
CA LEU A 28 -0.41 -14.81 2.58
C LEU A 28 0.18 -14.70 3.99
N ARG A 29 -0.64 -14.77 5.04
CA ARG A 29 -0.14 -14.74 6.43
C ARG A 29 0.58 -16.02 6.84
N GLU A 30 0.16 -17.16 6.29
CA GLU A 30 0.70 -18.48 6.61
C GLU A 30 1.98 -18.81 5.82
N ALA A 31 2.23 -18.14 4.69
CA ALA A 31 3.44 -18.34 3.87
C ALA A 31 4.71 -17.92 4.62
N PRO A 32 5.84 -18.65 4.51
CA PRO A 32 7.05 -18.36 5.28
C PRO A 32 7.64 -16.97 4.97
N ASP A 33 7.61 -16.57 3.70
CA ASP A 33 8.20 -15.32 3.21
C ASP A 33 7.13 -14.30 2.81
N LEU A 34 7.52 -13.02 2.76
CA LEU A 34 6.67 -11.96 2.21
C LEU A 34 6.48 -12.16 0.71
N ALA A 35 5.24 -11.98 0.25
CA ALA A 35 4.91 -12.08 -1.17
C ALA A 35 5.17 -10.74 -1.87
N PHE A 36 5.89 -10.78 -2.98
CA PHE A 36 6.08 -9.66 -3.89
C PHE A 36 5.17 -9.80 -5.11
N PHE A 37 4.49 -8.72 -5.48
CA PHE A 37 3.57 -8.65 -6.62
C PHE A 37 4.09 -7.66 -7.63
N HIS A 38 4.03 -8.01 -8.91
CA HIS A 38 4.32 -7.06 -9.97
C HIS A 38 3.07 -6.25 -10.29
N GLU A 39 3.18 -4.93 -10.36
CA GLU A 39 2.08 -4.12 -10.88
C GLU A 39 1.85 -4.41 -12.36
N ARG A 40 0.59 -4.39 -12.79
CA ARG A 40 0.24 -4.58 -14.19
C ARG A 40 0.69 -3.37 -14.99
N SER A 41 1.48 -3.64 -16.04
CA SER A 41 1.91 -2.60 -16.97
C SER A 41 0.70 -2.05 -17.72
N VAL A 42 0.59 -0.72 -17.75
CA VAL A 42 -0.27 -0.02 -18.72
C VAL A 42 0.48 0.05 -20.05
N ALA A 43 -0.22 -0.19 -21.15
CA ALA A 43 0.39 -0.16 -22.48
C ALA A 43 0.93 1.25 -22.80
N GLY A 44 2.22 1.35 -23.13
CA GLY A 44 2.88 2.62 -23.44
C GLY A 44 3.52 3.32 -22.24
N GLU A 45 3.41 2.76 -21.03
CA GLU A 45 4.12 3.26 -19.84
C GLU A 45 5.33 2.37 -19.50
N PRO A 46 6.36 2.91 -18.82
CA PRO A 46 7.43 2.10 -18.24
C PRO A 46 6.83 1.02 -17.33
N LYS A 47 7.43 -0.18 -17.32
CA LYS A 47 6.95 -1.26 -16.46
C LYS A 47 6.98 -0.79 -15.00
N PRO A 48 5.83 -0.72 -14.31
CA PRO A 48 5.79 -0.23 -12.94
C PRO A 48 6.59 -1.15 -12.01
N THR A 49 7.11 -0.58 -10.94
CA THR A 49 7.66 -1.31 -9.81
C THR A 49 6.58 -2.19 -9.20
N GLY A 50 6.97 -3.28 -8.56
CA GLY A 50 6.04 -4.11 -7.81
C GLY A 50 5.90 -3.63 -6.37
N PHE A 51 5.03 -4.29 -5.61
CA PHE A 51 4.83 -4.02 -4.19
C PHE A 51 4.96 -5.29 -3.35
N TRP A 52 5.34 -5.11 -2.09
CA TRP A 52 5.36 -6.17 -1.09
C TRP A 52 4.02 -6.22 -0.34
N ALA A 53 3.43 -7.41 -0.21
CA ALA A 53 2.19 -7.59 0.54
C ALA A 53 2.48 -7.93 2.01
N ILE A 54 2.39 -6.92 2.87
CA ILE A 54 2.52 -7.08 4.33
C ILE A 54 1.14 -7.39 4.91
N THR A 55 0.92 -8.64 5.30
CA THR A 55 -0.44 -9.13 5.66
C THR A 55 -0.58 -9.60 7.10
N ARG A 56 0.53 -9.77 7.83
CA ARG A 56 0.52 -10.12 9.26
C ARG A 56 0.38 -8.87 10.10
N TYR A 57 -0.42 -8.97 11.15
CA TYR A 57 -0.69 -7.85 12.04
C TYR A 57 0.58 -7.22 12.65
N ALA A 58 1.51 -8.06 13.14
CA ALA A 58 2.75 -7.57 13.75
C ALA A 58 3.59 -6.75 12.75
N ASP A 59 3.74 -7.26 11.53
CA ASP A 59 4.54 -6.61 10.49
C ASP A 59 3.89 -5.29 10.03
N VAL A 60 2.56 -5.24 9.91
CA VAL A 60 1.82 -4.01 9.59
C VAL A 60 2.05 -2.94 10.66
N ILE A 61 2.00 -3.32 11.93
CA ILE A 61 2.23 -2.40 13.05
C ILE A 61 3.67 -1.91 13.09
N GLU A 62 4.64 -2.79 12.83
CA GLU A 62 6.06 -2.45 12.75
C GLU A 62 6.33 -1.41 11.66
N VAL A 63 5.87 -1.67 10.44
CA VAL A 63 6.00 -0.76 9.29
C VAL A 63 5.34 0.60 9.59
N SER A 64 4.14 0.57 10.17
CA SER A 64 3.39 1.79 10.50
C SER A 64 4.06 2.66 11.57
N ARG A 65 5.02 2.13 12.32
CA ARG A 65 5.73 2.84 13.40
C ARG A 65 7.11 3.35 13.00
N ARG A 66 7.58 3.05 11.79
CA ARG A 66 8.92 3.38 11.29
C ARG A 66 8.85 4.28 10.05
N PRO A 67 8.29 5.51 10.18
CA PRO A 67 8.18 6.44 9.04
C PRO A 67 9.52 6.85 8.44
N GLU A 68 10.63 6.70 9.17
CA GLU A 68 11.98 6.90 8.68
C GLU A 68 12.45 5.83 7.68
N ASP A 69 11.87 4.62 7.76
CA ASP A 69 12.17 3.50 6.87
C ASP A 69 11.09 3.29 5.80
N PHE A 70 9.85 3.69 6.10
CA PHE A 70 8.68 3.51 5.23
C PHE A 70 8.00 4.86 4.95
N CYS A 71 8.44 5.49 3.87
CA CYS A 71 8.01 6.81 3.41
C CYS A 71 6.55 6.85 2.95
N SER A 72 5.80 7.88 3.34
CA SER A 72 4.46 8.17 2.81
C SER A 72 4.45 9.28 1.75
N GLY A 73 5.48 10.13 1.75
CA GLY A 73 5.59 11.29 0.86
C GLY A 73 5.79 10.97 -0.63
N GLU A 74 6.28 9.76 -0.95
CA GLU A 74 6.49 9.31 -2.32
C GLU A 74 5.28 8.57 -2.92
N GLY A 75 4.27 8.26 -2.11
CA GLY A 75 3.05 7.60 -2.56
C GLY A 75 2.47 6.66 -1.50
N ILE A 76 1.15 6.57 -1.46
CA ILE A 76 0.42 5.73 -0.50
C ILE A 76 -0.60 4.80 -1.17
N GLY A 77 -0.65 4.80 -2.50
CA GLY A 77 -1.63 4.09 -3.31
C GLY A 77 -0.97 3.08 -4.24
N ILE A 78 -1.73 2.04 -4.59
CA ILE A 78 -1.38 1.04 -5.60
C ILE A 78 -2.52 1.06 -6.64
N PRO A 79 -2.24 1.25 -7.94
CA PRO A 79 -0.92 1.52 -8.52
C PRO A 79 -0.35 2.87 -8.09
N GLU A 80 0.98 3.02 -8.23
CA GLU A 80 1.67 4.28 -7.94
C GLU A 80 1.03 5.44 -8.73
N THR A 81 0.73 6.53 -8.03
CA THR A 81 0.15 7.72 -8.66
C THR A 81 1.26 8.60 -9.23
N ARG A 82 1.13 9.03 -10.48
CA ARG A 82 2.10 9.94 -11.12
C ARG A 82 2.30 11.21 -10.28
N PRO A 83 3.54 11.72 -10.11
CA PRO A 83 3.81 12.90 -9.27
C PRO A 83 2.95 14.13 -9.61
N GLU A 84 2.72 14.36 -10.91
CA GLU A 84 1.89 15.45 -11.44
C GLU A 84 0.44 15.41 -10.95
N VAL A 85 -0.08 14.21 -10.67
CA VAL A 85 -1.43 13.98 -10.15
C VAL A 85 -1.40 13.94 -8.63
N ALA A 86 -0.37 13.31 -8.06
CA ALA A 86 -0.18 13.18 -6.62
C ALA A 86 -0.17 14.55 -5.92
N GLU A 87 0.45 15.59 -6.51
CA GLU A 87 0.47 16.94 -5.94
C GLU A 87 -0.94 17.53 -5.69
N TYR A 88 -1.95 17.15 -6.50
CA TYR A 88 -3.33 17.64 -6.35
C TYR A 88 -4.18 16.82 -5.36
N PHE A 89 -3.86 15.54 -5.16
CA PHE A 89 -4.64 14.63 -4.32
C PHE A 89 -3.99 14.32 -2.95
N ASN A 90 -2.70 14.64 -2.79
CA ASN A 90 -1.96 14.38 -1.56
C ASN A 90 -2.31 15.42 -0.49
N SER A 91 -3.21 15.01 0.41
CA SER A 91 -3.43 15.67 1.69
C SER A 91 -2.27 15.38 2.67
N MET A 92 -2.42 15.75 3.93
CA MET A 92 -1.48 15.43 5.02
C MET A 92 -1.14 13.94 5.13
N ILE A 93 -1.98 13.03 4.61
CA ILE A 93 -1.76 11.58 4.66
C ILE A 93 -0.60 11.09 3.77
N ALA A 94 -0.27 11.78 2.69
CA ALA A 94 0.82 11.43 1.77
C ALA A 94 1.99 12.41 1.96
N MET A 95 2.48 12.49 3.20
CA MET A 95 3.50 13.43 3.62
C MET A 95 4.26 12.88 4.82
N ASP A 96 5.57 13.13 4.86
CA ASP A 96 6.42 12.77 5.99
C ASP A 96 6.80 13.99 6.86
N ASP A 97 7.46 13.68 7.97
CA ASP A 97 7.98 14.68 8.89
C ASP A 97 9.14 15.48 8.28
N PRO A 98 9.35 16.74 8.72
CA PRO A 98 8.64 17.44 9.79
C PRO A 98 7.32 18.12 9.35
N ARG A 99 7.00 18.10 8.05
CA ARG A 99 5.85 18.82 7.48
C ARG A 99 4.54 18.19 7.95
N HIS A 100 4.46 16.86 7.98
CA HIS A 100 3.32 16.11 8.50
C HIS A 100 3.01 16.47 9.96
N ALA A 101 3.97 16.33 10.89
CA ALA A 101 3.78 16.66 12.29
C ALA A 101 3.31 18.11 12.53
N ARG A 102 3.83 19.07 11.74
CA ARG A 102 3.41 20.48 11.83
C ARG A 102 1.93 20.63 11.47
N LEU A 103 1.48 20.06 10.34
CA LEU A 103 0.09 20.15 9.91
C LEU A 103 -0.85 19.39 10.86
N ARG A 104 -0.45 18.19 11.30
CA ARG A 104 -1.20 17.35 12.24
C ARG A 104 -1.50 18.10 13.53
N ARG A 105 -0.51 18.83 14.06
CA ARG A 105 -0.65 19.65 15.27
C ARG A 105 -1.62 20.81 15.11
N ILE A 106 -1.73 21.39 13.92
CA ILE A 106 -2.70 22.46 13.63
C ILE A 106 -4.12 21.90 13.63
N VAL A 107 -4.35 20.83 12.86
CA VAL A 107 -5.67 20.18 12.75
C VAL A 107 -6.16 19.65 14.10
N ALA A 108 -5.28 19.02 14.88
CA ALA A 108 -5.64 18.43 16.18
C ALA A 108 -6.04 19.47 17.25
N ARG A 109 -5.67 20.74 17.10
CA ARG A 109 -6.05 21.81 18.04
C ARG A 109 -7.40 22.43 17.74
N GLY A 110 -7.92 22.24 16.52
CA GLY A 110 -9.20 22.78 16.07
C GLY A 110 -10.36 21.78 16.11
N ALA A 111 -10.10 20.56 16.60
CA ALA A 111 -11.07 19.47 16.73
C ALA A 111 -11.57 19.33 18.17
#